data_AF-A0A9E2VGM6-F1
#
_entry.id   AF-A0A9E2VGM6-F1
#
_cell.length_a   1.000
_cell.length_b   1.000
_cell.length_c   1.000
_cell.angle_alpha   90.00
_cell.angle_beta   90.00
_cell.angle_gamma   90.00
#
_symmetry.space_group_name_H-M   'P 1'
#
loop_
_entity.id
_entity.type
_entity.pdbx_description
1 polymer ?
#
loop_
_entity_poly.entity_id
_entity_poly.type
_entity_poly.pdbx_seq_one_letter_code
_entity_poly.pdbx_strand_id
1 'polypeptide(L)' 'MIVIRKEKETNQQVLRRFNRVMQMMKWLQEARDKKEFKKHPSRFVRKQGALRREKLRSAKQWY' A
#
# COMPACT_ATOMS: atom_id res chain seq x y z
N MET A 1 4.08 10.51 13.21
CA MET A 1 2.67 10.76 13.58
C MET A 1 2.25 9.73 14.61
N ILE A 2 2.01 10.15 15.86
CA ILE A 2 1.69 9.24 16.97
C ILE A 2 0.18 9.25 17.18
N VAL A 3 -0.44 8.07 17.26
CA VAL A 3 -1.89 7.96 17.52
C VAL A 3 -2.12 8.05 19.03
N ILE A 4 -2.44 9.25 19.50
CA ILE A 4 -2.82 9.49 20.89
C ILE A 4 -4.30 9.11 21.04
N ARG A 5 -4.64 8.39 22.11
CA ARG A 5 -6.02 8.03 22.45
C ARG A 5 -6.80 9.31 22.80
N LYS A 6 -8.01 9.45 22.25
CA LYS A 6 -8.91 10.55 22.60
C LYS A 6 -9.85 10.13 23.73
N GLU A 7 -10.31 11.10 24.51
CA GLU A 7 -11.36 10.87 25.51
C GLU A 7 -12.64 10.35 24.83
N LYS A 8 -13.32 9.40 25.48
CA LYS A 8 -14.52 8.69 24.99
C LYS A 8 -14.31 7.77 23.78
N GLU A 9 -13.07 7.48 23.39
CA GLU A 9 -12.78 6.59 22.26
C GLU A 9 -12.73 5.12 22.68
N THR A 10 -13.50 4.28 21.99
CA THR A 10 -13.46 2.82 22.18
C THR A 10 -12.14 2.26 21.65
N ASN A 11 -11.68 1.15 22.23
CA ASN A 11 -10.44 0.49 21.79
C ASN A 11 -10.47 0.16 20.29
N GLN A 12 -11.63 -0.24 19.75
CA GLN A 12 -11.78 -0.57 18.34
C GLN A 12 -11.60 0.67 17.43
N GLN A 13 -12.09 1.84 17.82
CA GLN A 13 -11.90 3.08 17.07
C GLN A 13 -10.44 3.52 17.04
N VAL A 14 -9.74 3.40 18.18
CA VAL A 14 -8.29 3.67 18.26
C VAL A 14 -7.51 2.75 17.32
N LEU A 15 -7.81 1.44 17.33
CA LEU A 15 -7.16 0.46 16.44
C LEU A 15 -7.40 0.76 14.96
N ARG A 16 -8.63 1.16 14.58
CA ARG A 16 -8.93 1.56 13.19
C ARG A 16 -8.11 2.78 12.77
N ARG A 17 -7.98 3.78 13.63
CA ARG A 17 -7.17 4.97 13.34
C ARG A 17 -5.69 4.62 13.24
N PHE A 18 -5.18 3.81 14.16
CA PHE A 18 -3.82 3.29 14.12
C PHE A 18 -3.53 2.56 12.80
N ASN A 19 -4.39 1.61 12.42
CA ASN A 19 -4.23 0.87 11.16
C ASN A 19 -4.25 1.80 9.94
N ARG A 20 -5.13 2.81 9.94
CA ARG A 20 -5.16 3.81 8.86
C ARG A 20 -3.88 4.63 8.79
N VAL A 21 -3.33 5.06 9.93
CA VAL A 21 -2.04 5.78 9.97
C VAL A 21 -0.91 4.88 9.46
N MET A 22 -0.85 3.63 9.91
CA MET A 22 0.14 2.66 9.45
C MET A 22 0.07 2.42 7.94
N GLN A 23 -1.15 2.33 7.38
CA GLN A 23 -1.37 2.19 5.94
C GLN A 23 -0.95 3.44 5.17
N MET A 24 -1.31 4.63 5.65
CA MET A 24 -0.93 5.90 5.01
C MET A 24 0.58 6.11 4.99
N MET A 25 1.25 5.78 6.08
CA MET A 25 2.71 5.91 6.21
C MET A 25 3.47 4.83 5.45
N LYS A 26 2.80 3.76 5.00
CA LYS A 26 3.38 2.63 4.25
C LYS A 26 4.59 1.96 4.93
N TRP A 27 4.81 2.17 6.23
CA TRP A 27 6.00 1.65 6.93
C TRP A 27 6.17 0.14 6.80
N LEU A 28 5.09 -0.63 6.91
CA LEU A 28 5.14 -2.09 6.73
C LEU A 28 5.47 -2.48 5.29
N GLN A 29 4.95 -1.74 4.31
CA GLN A 29 5.22 -1.98 2.90
C GLN A 29 6.68 -1.66 2.58
N GLU A 30 7.20 -0.54 3.06
CA GLU A 30 8.61 -0.16 2.90
C GLU A 30 9.55 -1.14 3.58
N ALA A 31 9.24 -1.57 4.81
CA ALA A 31 10.03 -2.57 5.52
C ALA A 31 10.06 -3.89 4.75
N ARG A 32 8.91 -4.33 4.21
CA ARG A 32 8.83 -5.52 3.36
C ARG A 32 9.65 -5.35 2.08
N ASP A 33 9.57 -4.18 1.43
CA ASP A 33 10.28 -3.93 0.18
C ASP A 33 11.79 -3.82 0.37
N LYS A 34 12.25 -3.35 1.54
CA LYS A 34 13.66 -3.26 1.91
C LYS A 34 14.22 -4.57 2.49
N LYS A 35 13.37 -5.51 2.92
CA LYS A 35 13.80 -6.79 3.52
C LYS A 35 14.68 -7.62 2.59
N GLU A 36 14.39 -7.57 1.29
CA GLU A 36 15.10 -8.34 0.27
C GLU A 36 15.70 -7.41 -0.78
N PHE A 37 16.93 -7.68 -1.20
CA PHE A 37 17.54 -6.97 -2.31
C PHE A 37 16.81 -7.29 -3.62
N LYS A 38 16.16 -6.29 -4.21
CA LYS A 38 15.49 -6.41 -5.52
C LYS A 38 16.34 -5.74 -6.59
N LYS A 39 16.79 -6.51 -7.59
CA LYS A 39 17.43 -5.95 -8.78
C LYS A 39 16.45 -5.03 -9.53
N HIS A 40 16.98 -3.98 -10.17
CA HIS A 40 16.16 -3.12 -11.02
C HIS A 40 15.47 -3.94 -12.13
N PRO A 41 14.17 -3.69 -12.39
CA PRO A 41 13.44 -4.45 -13.39
C PRO A 41 14.00 -4.15 -14.79
N SER A 42 14.20 -5.21 -15.57
CA SER A 42 14.63 -5.08 -16.97
C SER A 42 13.59 -4.32 -17.81
N ARG A 43 13.99 -3.84 -18.99
CA ARG A 43 13.08 -3.16 -19.94
C ARG A 43 11.86 -4.03 -20.26
N PHE A 44 12.06 -5.34 -20.40
CA PHE A 44 10.99 -6.30 -20.65
C PHE A 44 9.99 -6.38 -19.49
N VAL A 45 10.47 -6.52 -18.25
CA VAL A 45 9.62 -6.59 -17.05
C VAL A 45 8.81 -5.31 -16.88
N ARG A 46 9.41 -4.13 -17.15
CA ARG A 46 8.69 -2.85 -17.13
C ARG A 46 7.58 -2.80 -18.17
N LYS A 47 7.83 -3.26 -19.40
CA LYS A 47 6.84 -3.31 -20.50
C LYS A 47 5.66 -4.22 -20.14
N GLN A 48 5.93 -5.44 -19.66
CA GLN A 48 4.87 -6.36 -19.23
C GLN A 48 4.02 -5.79 -18.09
N GLY A 49 4.67 -5.14 -17.10
CA GLY A 49 3.95 -4.47 -16.02
C GLY A 49 3.04 -3.34 -16.50
N ALA A 50 3.45 -2.59 -17.53
CA ALA A 50 2.63 -1.54 -18.13
C ALA A 50 1.40 -2.11 -18.86
N LEU A 51 1.60 -3.10 -19.72
CA LEU A 51 0.52 -3.78 -20.45
C LEU A 51 -0.51 -4.40 -19.50
N ARG A 52 -0.06 -5.00 -18.40
CA ARG A 52 -0.96 -5.55 -17.37
C ARG A 52 -1.81 -4.46 -16.72
N ARG A 53 -1.23 -3.30 -16.39
CA ARG A 53 -1.98 -2.17 -15.80
C ARG A 53 -2.99 -1.61 -16.78
N GLU A 54 -2.64 -1.52 -18.06
CA GLU A 54 -3.53 -1.07 -19.12
C GLU A 54 -4.72 -2.03 -19.30
N LYS A 55 -4.45 -3.34 -19.37
CA LYS A 55 -5.51 -4.36 -19.43
C LYS A 55 -6.45 -4.33 -18.22
N LEU A 56 -5.92 -4.08 -17.03
CA LEU A 56 -6.74 -3.92 -15.82
C LEU A 56 -7.59 -2.64 -15.85
N ARG A 57 -7.06 -1.55 -16.40
CA ARG A 57 -7.81 -0.28 -16.57
C ARG A 57 -8.94 -0.44 -17.57
N SER A 58 -8.68 -1.05 -18.73
CA SER A 58 -9.72 -1.29 -19.73
C SER A 58 -10.80 -2.22 -19.18
N ALA A 59 -10.44 -3.33 -18.53
CA ALA A 59 -11.41 -4.24 -17.91
C ALA A 59 -12.30 -3.54 -16.86
N LYS A 60 -11.76 -2.56 -16.12
CA LYS A 60 -12.51 -1.78 -15.13
C LYS A 60 -13.41 -0.71 -15.74
N GLN A 61 -13.08 -0.19 -16.93
CA GLN A 61 -13.94 0.78 -17.64
C GLN A 61 -15.16 0.13 -18.30
N TRP A 62 -15.08 -1.17 -18.59
CA TRP A 62 -16.17 -1.94 -19.19
C TRP A 62 -17.26 -2.36 -18.18
N TYR A 63 -16.97 -2.28 -16.88
CA TYR A 63 -17.88 -2.58 -15.77
C TYR A 63 -18.41 -1.30 -15.15
#